data_AF-A0A953Z9U3-F1
#
_entry.id   AF-A0A953Z9U3-F1
#
_cell.length_a   1.000
_cell.length_b   1.000
_cell.length_c   1.000
_cell.angle_alpha   90.00
_cell.angle_beta   90.00
_cell.angle_gamma   90.00
#
_symmetry.space_group_name_H-M   'P 1'
#
loop_
_entity.id
_entity.type
_entity.pdbx_description
1 polymer ?
#
loop_
_entity_poly.entity_id
_entity_poly.type
_entity_poly.pdbx_seq_one_letter_code
_entity_poly.pdbx_strand_id
1 'polypeptide(L)'
;MALFPRLFRRSPSVVAIGGGTGASGLLRGLKEHTDKLTAIVTVADDGGSSGRFRKEFGMLPPGDIRNCLAALSDAGPVLEKLFQYRFEEGDLKGHPFGNIFLAAMTQVSGDFEQAVKEANRVLNVRGRVLPATTTKISLIAEHSDGSKTTGESLVGKVNKPVKQLSIKPEDVQAGTDVVDAIMQADLILLGPGSVYTSVLPNLLIPEITEALLRTTGVVGYICNIM
;
A
#
# COMPACT_ATOMS: atom_id res chain seq x y z
N MET A 1 17.50 17.46 -12.86
CA MET A 1 16.73 17.71 -14.10
C MET A 1 15.34 17.14 -13.87
N ALA A 2 14.34 17.99 -13.63
CA ALA A 2 13.00 17.52 -13.25
C ALA A 2 12.36 16.77 -14.42
N LEU A 3 11.83 15.57 -14.17
CA LEU A 3 11.16 14.73 -15.17
C LEU A 3 9.80 15.30 -15.62
N PHE A 4 9.26 16.31 -14.93
CA PHE A 4 7.89 16.77 -15.08
C PHE A 4 7.61 18.21 -15.58
N PRO A 5 8.57 19.13 -15.81
CA PRO A 5 8.24 20.55 -16.00
C PRO A 5 7.55 20.87 -17.34
N ARG A 6 7.42 19.90 -18.25
CA ARG A 6 6.77 20.08 -19.56
C ARG A 6 5.42 19.38 -19.74
N LEU A 7 5.02 18.47 -18.85
CA LEU A 7 3.78 17.70 -19.02
C LEU A 7 2.57 18.37 -18.37
N PHE A 8 2.75 19.12 -17.28
CA PHE A 8 1.63 19.63 -16.50
C PHE A 8 1.72 21.15 -16.29
N ARG A 9 0.63 21.87 -16.64
CA ARG A 9 0.51 23.34 -16.48
C ARG A 9 0.33 23.78 -15.01
N ARG A 10 0.16 22.84 -14.09
CA ARG A 10 -0.07 22.98 -12.64
C ARG A 10 0.58 21.78 -11.93
N SER A 11 0.76 21.82 -10.59
CA SER A 11 1.23 20.65 -9.85
C SER A 11 0.31 19.45 -10.10
N PRO A 12 0.82 18.33 -10.66
CA PRO A 12 0.00 17.20 -11.08
C PRO A 12 -0.53 16.41 -9.88
N SER A 13 -1.77 15.94 -9.99
CA SER A 13 -2.32 14.89 -9.13
C SER A 13 -1.72 13.54 -9.54
N VAL A 14 -1.04 12.88 -8.61
CA VAL A 14 -0.35 11.61 -8.87
C VAL A 14 -0.83 10.54 -7.90
N VAL A 15 -1.29 9.42 -8.44
CA VAL A 15 -1.64 8.21 -7.69
C VAL A 15 -0.53 7.18 -7.87
N ALA A 16 -0.04 6.60 -6.78
CA ALA A 16 0.86 5.45 -6.80
C ALA A 16 0.16 4.25 -6.18
N ILE A 17 0.03 3.15 -6.93
CA ILE A 17 -0.63 1.92 -6.49
C ILE A 17 0.43 0.83 -6.33
N GLY A 18 0.55 0.28 -5.12
CA GLY A 18 1.51 -0.77 -4.84
C GLY A 18 1.63 -1.15 -3.37
N GLY A 19 2.83 -1.58 -2.99
CA GLY A 19 3.16 -1.98 -1.63
C GLY A 19 4.67 -2.07 -1.44
N GLY A 20 5.10 -2.37 -0.22
CA GLY A 20 6.48 -2.61 0.15
C GLY A 20 7.43 -1.43 0.00
N THR A 21 8.70 -1.77 -0.18
CA THR A 21 9.83 -0.81 -0.24
C THR A 21 9.91 -0.08 -1.58
N GLY A 22 9.49 -0.73 -2.68
CA GLY A 22 9.49 -0.12 -4.01
C GLY A 22 8.56 1.10 -4.09
N ALA A 23 7.31 0.92 -3.67
CA ALA A 23 6.33 2.01 -3.60
C ALA A 23 6.80 3.14 -2.66
N SER A 24 7.28 2.81 -1.46
CA SER A 24 7.76 3.84 -0.52
C SER A 24 9.01 4.58 -1.02
N GLY A 25 9.91 3.93 -1.75
CA GLY A 25 11.04 4.58 -2.43
C GLY A 25 10.59 5.56 -3.52
N LEU A 26 9.62 5.15 -4.36
CA LEU A 26 9.03 6.03 -5.38
C LEU A 26 8.37 7.26 -4.73
N LEU A 27 7.57 7.06 -3.68
CA LEU A 27 6.87 8.13 -2.98
C LEU A 27 7.81 9.18 -2.38
N ARG A 28 8.96 8.76 -1.83
CA ARG A 28 10.01 9.67 -1.33
C ARG A 28 10.57 10.58 -2.41
N GLY A 29 10.69 10.09 -3.64
CA GLY A 29 11.13 10.92 -4.77
C GLY A 29 10.02 11.83 -5.29
N LEU A 30 8.80 11.29 -5.41
CA LEU A 30 7.66 12.05 -5.95
C LEU A 30 7.24 13.21 -5.05
N LYS A 31 7.39 13.11 -3.72
CA LYS A 31 7.00 14.19 -2.78
C LYS A 31 7.78 15.48 -2.95
N GLU A 32 8.93 15.43 -3.62
CA GLU A 32 9.73 16.61 -4.00
C GLU A 32 9.18 17.32 -5.25
N HIS A 33 8.21 16.70 -5.95
CA HIS A 33 7.68 17.19 -7.22
C HIS A 33 6.19 17.55 -7.17
N THR A 34 5.44 17.00 -6.22
CA THR A 34 4.02 17.35 -6.01
C THR A 34 3.59 17.05 -4.58
N ASP A 35 2.68 17.88 -4.07
CA ASP A 35 1.97 17.71 -2.80
C ASP A 35 0.62 16.97 -2.98
N LYS A 36 0.19 16.75 -4.23
CA LYS A 36 -1.05 16.06 -4.58
C LYS A 36 -0.82 14.57 -4.83
N LEU A 37 -0.16 13.92 -3.89
CA LEU A 37 0.14 12.49 -3.95
C LEU A 37 -0.94 11.68 -3.24
N THR A 38 -1.36 10.58 -3.86
CA THR A 38 -2.17 9.55 -3.20
C THR A 38 -1.48 8.20 -3.35
N ALA A 39 -1.08 7.59 -2.24
CA ALA A 39 -0.58 6.22 -2.21
C ALA A 39 -1.73 5.26 -1.90
N ILE A 40 -2.05 4.35 -2.82
CA ILE A 40 -3.03 3.27 -2.62
C ILE A 40 -2.25 2.00 -2.34
N VAL A 41 -2.51 1.40 -1.18
CA VAL A 41 -1.66 0.34 -0.62
C VAL A 41 -2.44 -0.93 -0.36
N THR A 42 -1.86 -2.06 -0.77
CA THR A 42 -2.44 -3.40 -0.53
C THR A 42 -2.50 -3.73 0.96
N VAL A 43 -3.54 -4.47 1.35
CA VAL A 43 -3.73 -5.00 2.71
C VAL A 43 -3.73 -6.53 2.74
N ALA A 44 -3.08 -7.16 1.75
CA ALA A 44 -2.98 -8.61 1.61
C ALA A 44 -1.84 -9.24 2.43
N ASP A 45 -0.86 -8.46 2.90
CA ASP A 45 0.31 -8.95 3.65
C ASP A 45 -0.11 -9.79 4.87
N ASP A 46 0.53 -10.95 5.01
CA ASP A 46 0.36 -11.87 6.14
C ASP A 46 1.71 -12.32 6.74
N GLY A 47 2.79 -11.62 6.40
CA GLY A 47 4.16 -11.91 6.81
C GLY A 47 4.67 -11.09 7.99
N GLY A 48 5.73 -11.60 8.63
CA GLY A 48 6.51 -10.88 9.62
C GLY A 48 5.68 -10.29 10.77
N SER A 49 5.95 -9.02 11.11
CA SER A 49 5.20 -8.32 12.15
C SER A 49 3.75 -8.02 11.73
N SER A 50 3.50 -7.69 10.47
CA SER A 50 2.14 -7.44 9.95
C SER A 50 1.24 -8.66 10.13
N GLY A 51 1.75 -9.84 9.78
CA GLY A 51 1.08 -11.13 9.95
C GLY A 51 0.77 -11.46 11.40
N ARG A 52 1.65 -11.12 12.35
CA ARG A 52 1.38 -11.27 13.79
C ARG A 52 0.24 -10.37 14.23
N PHE A 53 0.27 -9.07 13.88
CA PHE A 53 -0.82 -8.14 14.21
C PHE A 53 -2.16 -8.60 13.62
N ARG A 54 -2.16 -9.08 12.38
CA ARG A 54 -3.34 -9.61 11.68
C ARG A 54 -3.95 -10.84 12.37
N LYS A 55 -3.13 -11.65 13.05
CA LYS A 55 -3.55 -12.85 13.80
C LYS A 55 -3.99 -12.51 15.23
N GLU A 56 -3.25 -11.64 15.91
CA GLU A 56 -3.45 -11.33 17.32
C GLU A 56 -4.58 -10.31 17.55
N PHE A 57 -4.69 -9.29 16.69
CA PHE A 57 -5.63 -8.18 16.88
C PHE A 57 -6.77 -8.16 15.84
N GLY A 58 -6.80 -9.15 14.94
CA GLY A 58 -7.83 -9.23 13.88
C GLY A 58 -7.80 -8.08 12.86
N MET A 59 -6.82 -7.18 12.94
CA MET A 59 -6.72 -5.98 12.10
C MET A 59 -6.11 -6.25 10.72
N LEU A 60 -6.20 -5.26 9.83
CA LEU A 60 -5.47 -5.26 8.56
C LEU A 60 -3.96 -5.13 8.78
N PRO A 61 -3.13 -5.71 7.90
CA PRO A 61 -1.69 -5.63 8.03
C PRO A 61 -1.20 -4.17 7.89
N PRO A 62 -0.54 -3.60 8.90
CA PRO A 62 -0.14 -2.19 8.87
C PRO A 62 1.18 -1.92 8.13
N GLY A 63 1.94 -2.95 7.75
CA GLY A 63 3.34 -2.81 7.33
C GLY A 63 3.57 -1.91 6.11
N ASP A 64 2.85 -2.14 5.02
CA ASP A 64 3.02 -1.37 3.79
C ASP A 64 2.45 0.05 3.92
N ILE A 65 1.32 0.18 4.61
CA ILE A 65 0.75 1.48 4.99
C ILE A 65 1.76 2.28 5.81
N ARG A 66 2.40 1.66 6.82
CA ARG A 66 3.44 2.27 7.64
C ARG A 66 4.58 2.81 6.80
N ASN A 67 5.06 2.01 5.83
CA ASN A 67 6.16 2.41 4.96
C ASN A 67 5.80 3.61 4.08
N CYS A 68 4.58 3.64 3.53
CA CYS A 68 4.10 4.76 2.71
C CYS A 68 3.89 6.03 3.55
N LEU A 69 3.34 5.90 4.75
CA LEU A 69 3.17 7.01 5.69
C LEU A 69 4.52 7.63 6.06
N ALA A 70 5.52 6.80 6.39
CA ALA A 70 6.87 7.29 6.68
C ALA A 70 7.52 7.96 5.46
N ALA A 71 7.33 7.40 4.25
CA ALA A 71 7.89 7.95 3.03
C ALA A 71 7.39 9.36 2.74
N LEU A 72 6.08 9.59 2.94
CA LEU A 72 5.43 10.87 2.66
C LEU A 72 5.37 11.83 3.86
N SER A 73 5.81 11.40 5.05
CA SER A 73 5.82 12.25 6.24
C SER A 73 6.74 13.47 6.08
N ASP A 74 6.27 14.59 6.61
CA ASP A 74 7.02 15.85 6.76
C ASP A 74 7.09 16.30 8.23
N ALA A 75 6.94 15.34 9.17
CA ALA A 75 6.97 15.58 10.61
C ALA A 75 8.39 15.57 11.21
N GLY A 76 9.41 15.65 10.36
CA GLY A 76 10.81 15.73 10.73
C GLY A 76 11.51 14.37 10.90
N PRO A 77 12.86 14.37 10.89
CA PRO A 77 13.67 13.15 10.78
C PRO A 77 13.59 12.22 12.00
N VAL A 78 13.28 12.76 13.19
CA VAL A 78 13.15 11.95 14.40
C VAL A 78 11.88 11.11 14.36
N LEU A 79 10.74 11.71 13.96
CA LEU A 79 9.48 10.98 13.90
C LEU A 79 9.51 9.90 12.82
N GLU A 80 10.13 10.19 11.67
CA GLU A 80 10.33 9.20 10.60
C GLU A 80 11.15 8.00 11.10
N LYS A 81 12.28 8.26 11.79
CA LYS A 81 13.12 7.22 12.39
C LYS A 81 12.36 6.41 13.44
N LEU A 82 11.61 7.08 14.30
CA LEU A 82 10.78 6.43 15.32
C LEU A 82 9.73 5.52 14.67
N PHE A 83 9.06 6.00 13.63
CA PHE A 83 8.01 5.23 12.95
C PHE A 83 8.56 3.95 12.31
N GLN A 84 9.81 3.98 11.85
CA GLN A 84 10.52 2.82 11.28
C GLN A 84 11.32 2.01 12.31
N TYR A 85 11.43 2.48 13.55
CA TYR A 85 12.19 1.79 14.59
C TYR A 85 11.61 0.40 14.86
N ARG A 86 12.48 -0.62 14.87
CA ARG A 86 12.13 -2.00 15.18
C ARG A 86 12.75 -2.37 16.52
N PHE A 87 11.93 -2.82 17.45
CA PHE A 87 12.42 -3.32 18.73
C PHE A 87 13.28 -4.56 18.52
N GLU A 88 14.44 -4.61 19.17
CA GLU A 88 15.40 -5.72 19.02
C GLU A 88 15.31 -6.74 20.17
N GLU A 89 14.72 -6.32 21.29
CA GLU A 89 14.66 -7.05 22.55
C GLU A 89 13.30 -6.90 23.25
N GLY A 90 13.07 -7.71 24.29
CA GLY A 90 11.84 -7.72 25.08
C GLY A 90 10.62 -8.30 24.35
N ASP A 91 9.43 -8.09 24.93
CA ASP A 91 8.16 -8.63 24.42
C ASP A 91 7.77 -8.04 23.06
N LEU A 92 8.26 -6.84 22.75
CA LEU A 92 8.03 -6.17 21.47
C LEU A 92 9.03 -6.58 20.39
N LYS A 93 9.96 -7.50 20.68
CA LYS A 93 11.02 -7.89 19.74
C LYS A 93 10.50 -8.20 18.35
N GLY A 94 11.08 -7.54 17.37
CA GLY A 94 10.73 -7.67 15.96
C GLY A 94 9.49 -6.90 15.53
N HIS A 95 8.79 -6.17 16.40
CA HIS A 95 7.71 -5.27 16.02
C HIS A 95 8.28 -3.89 15.64
N PRO A 96 7.87 -3.30 14.52
CA PRO A 96 8.09 -1.88 14.24
C PRO A 96 7.17 -1.03 15.12
N PHE A 97 7.69 0.06 15.69
CA PHE A 97 6.90 1.02 16.46
C PHE A 97 5.71 1.53 15.66
N GLY A 98 5.90 1.89 14.38
CA GLY A 98 4.79 2.36 13.53
C GLY A 98 3.66 1.33 13.34
N ASN A 99 3.94 0.03 13.41
CA ASN A 99 2.88 -0.99 13.40
C ASN A 99 2.07 -0.96 14.71
N ILE A 100 2.75 -0.82 15.85
CA ILE A 100 2.11 -0.70 17.17
C ILE A 100 1.27 0.58 17.22
N PHE A 101 1.81 1.69 16.71
CA PHE A 101 1.08 2.95 16.58
C PHE A 101 -0.21 2.77 15.77
N LEU A 102 -0.13 2.18 14.57
CA LEU A 102 -1.31 1.96 13.73
C LEU A 102 -2.32 0.99 14.38
N ALA A 103 -1.85 -0.03 15.09
CA ALA A 103 -2.72 -0.92 15.85
C ALA A 103 -3.48 -0.18 16.96
N ALA A 104 -2.78 0.63 17.75
CA ALA A 104 -3.39 1.46 18.79
C ALA A 104 -4.37 2.49 18.20
N MET A 105 -3.99 3.17 17.12
CA MET A 105 -4.86 4.10 16.41
C MET A 105 -6.13 3.43 15.90
N THR A 106 -6.04 2.19 15.40
CA THR A 106 -7.20 1.39 14.96
C THR A 106 -8.14 1.09 16.12
N GLN A 107 -7.61 0.72 17.28
CA GLN A 107 -8.44 0.45 18.46
C GLN A 107 -9.10 1.73 19.01
N VAL A 108 -8.40 2.86 18.99
CA VAL A 108 -8.94 4.15 19.46
C VAL A 108 -9.97 4.72 18.48
N SER A 109 -9.73 4.60 17.17
CA SER A 109 -10.61 5.16 16.14
C SER A 109 -11.82 4.27 15.84
N GLY A 110 -11.78 3.00 16.26
CA GLY A 110 -12.83 2.01 16.03
C GLY A 110 -12.68 1.24 14.72
N ASP A 111 -12.04 1.83 13.71
CA ASP A 111 -11.77 1.18 12.43
C ASP A 111 -10.40 1.58 11.84
N PHE A 112 -9.90 0.74 10.93
CA PHE A 112 -8.57 0.90 10.33
C PHE A 112 -8.50 2.06 9.35
N GLU A 113 -9.59 2.39 8.67
CA GLU A 113 -9.63 3.48 7.70
C GLU A 113 -9.42 4.82 8.40
N GLN A 114 -10.18 5.07 9.47
CA GLN A 114 -10.02 6.26 10.29
C GLN A 114 -8.65 6.32 10.95
N ALA A 115 -8.12 5.21 11.42
CA ALA A 115 -6.76 5.18 11.95
C ALA A 115 -5.71 5.63 10.93
N VAL A 116 -5.84 5.22 9.67
CA VAL A 116 -4.95 5.69 8.59
C VAL A 116 -5.20 7.17 8.29
N LYS A 117 -6.45 7.64 8.25
CA LYS A 117 -6.75 9.08 8.05
C LYS A 117 -6.16 9.96 9.15
N GLU A 118 -6.26 9.55 10.40
CA GLU A 118 -5.64 10.27 11.52
C GLU A 118 -4.10 10.16 11.49
N ALA A 119 -3.54 9.00 11.12
CA ALA A 119 -2.10 8.85 10.96
C ALA A 119 -1.53 9.77 9.87
N ASN A 120 -2.25 9.99 8.76
CA ASN A 120 -1.86 10.97 7.75
C ASN A 120 -1.71 12.38 8.36
N ARG A 121 -2.62 12.78 9.26
CA ARG A 121 -2.58 14.08 9.93
C ARG A 121 -1.45 14.17 10.96
N VAL A 122 -1.34 13.18 11.84
CA VAL A 122 -0.31 13.15 12.90
C VAL A 122 1.11 13.18 12.32
N LEU A 123 1.33 12.48 11.20
CA LEU A 123 2.63 12.42 10.54
C LEU A 123 2.87 13.57 9.54
N ASN A 124 1.95 14.53 9.45
CA ASN A 124 2.01 15.64 8.50
C ASN A 124 2.38 15.15 7.08
N VAL A 125 1.62 14.18 6.59
CA VAL A 125 1.89 13.53 5.30
C VAL A 125 1.67 14.52 4.15
N ARG A 126 2.65 14.65 3.25
CA ARG A 126 2.49 15.37 1.98
C ARG A 126 1.70 14.52 1.00
N GLY A 127 0.42 14.83 0.86
CA GLY A 127 -0.56 14.04 0.11
C GLY A 127 -1.39 13.18 1.04
N ARG A 128 -1.64 11.92 0.66
CA ARG A 128 -2.38 10.96 1.49
C ARG A 128 -1.99 9.51 1.19
N VAL A 129 -2.09 8.67 2.21
CA VAL A 129 -1.98 7.21 2.11
C VAL A 129 -3.36 6.61 2.39
N LEU A 130 -3.80 5.71 1.52
CA LEU A 130 -5.10 5.03 1.60
C LEU A 130 -4.88 3.51 1.53
N PRO A 131 -5.55 2.72 2.38
CA PRO A 131 -5.65 1.28 2.15
C PRO A 131 -6.54 1.03 0.91
N ALA A 132 -6.15 0.07 0.07
CA ALA A 132 -6.91 -0.27 -1.13
C ALA A 132 -8.33 -0.77 -0.81
N THR A 133 -8.48 -1.41 0.34
CA THR A 133 -9.76 -1.84 0.92
C THR A 133 -9.66 -1.86 2.44
N THR A 134 -10.81 -1.77 3.11
CA THR A 134 -10.95 -1.99 4.56
C THR A 134 -11.31 -3.44 4.90
N THR A 135 -11.49 -4.29 3.87
CA THR A 135 -11.79 -5.71 4.05
C THR A 135 -10.50 -6.53 4.17
N LYS A 136 -10.50 -7.49 5.09
CA LYS A 136 -9.38 -8.42 5.26
C LYS A 136 -9.33 -9.40 4.09
N ILE A 137 -8.31 -9.28 3.24
CA ILE A 137 -8.14 -10.12 2.05
C ILE A 137 -6.97 -11.10 2.19
N SER A 138 -7.13 -12.29 1.63
CA SER A 138 -6.06 -13.29 1.47
C SER A 138 -5.79 -13.50 -0.01
N LEU A 139 -4.51 -13.43 -0.41
CA LEU A 139 -4.10 -13.69 -1.79
C LEU A 139 -4.06 -15.20 -2.07
N ILE A 140 -4.56 -15.61 -3.23
CA ILE A 140 -4.55 -17.01 -3.68
C ILE A 140 -3.91 -17.06 -5.06
N ALA A 141 -2.87 -17.88 -5.21
CA ALA A 141 -2.23 -18.19 -6.48
C ALA A 141 -2.58 -19.61 -6.93
N GLU A 142 -3.13 -19.75 -8.13
CA GLU A 142 -3.18 -21.00 -8.87
C GLU A 142 -1.92 -21.12 -9.73
N HIS A 143 -1.21 -22.24 -9.60
CA HIS A 143 0.00 -22.53 -10.33
C HIS A 143 -0.29 -23.31 -11.62
N SER A 144 0.67 -23.32 -12.53
CA SER A 144 0.54 -24.01 -13.83
C SER A 144 0.36 -25.54 -13.71
N ASP A 145 0.75 -26.13 -12.58
CA ASP A 145 0.53 -27.56 -12.25
C ASP A 145 -0.85 -27.84 -11.62
N GLY A 146 -1.71 -26.82 -11.50
CA GLY A 146 -3.04 -26.92 -10.88
C GLY A 146 -3.04 -26.82 -9.36
N SER A 147 -1.86 -26.78 -8.70
CA SER A 147 -1.79 -26.57 -7.26
C SER A 147 -2.14 -25.12 -6.87
N LYS A 148 -2.62 -24.92 -5.63
CA LYS A 148 -2.97 -23.60 -5.11
C LYS A 148 -2.16 -23.24 -3.87
N THR A 149 -1.70 -22.00 -3.80
CA THR A 149 -1.03 -21.41 -2.64
C THR A 149 -1.85 -20.25 -2.12
N THR A 150 -2.09 -20.20 -0.81
CA THR A 150 -2.86 -19.13 -0.15
C THR A 150 -1.98 -18.38 0.84
N GLY A 151 -2.08 -17.06 0.85
CA GLY A 151 -1.30 -16.17 1.70
C GLY A 151 -0.20 -15.46 0.93
N GLU A 152 -0.09 -14.15 1.09
CA GLU A 152 0.87 -13.30 0.37
C GLU A 152 2.31 -13.80 0.54
N SER A 153 2.70 -14.08 1.78
CA SER A 153 4.06 -14.47 2.12
C SER A 153 4.43 -15.86 1.62
N LEU A 154 3.44 -16.74 1.39
CA LEU A 154 3.66 -18.04 0.77
C LEU A 154 3.74 -17.91 -0.76
N VAL A 155 2.82 -17.13 -1.36
CA VAL A 155 2.84 -16.85 -2.80
C VAL A 155 4.19 -16.26 -3.23
N GLY A 156 4.76 -15.35 -2.44
CA GLY A 156 6.09 -14.77 -2.71
C GLY A 156 7.28 -15.72 -2.55
N LYS A 157 7.10 -16.90 -1.94
CA LYS A 157 8.18 -17.88 -1.65
C LYS A 157 8.11 -19.14 -2.50
N VAL A 158 6.92 -19.48 -3.00
CA VAL A 158 6.72 -20.70 -3.78
C VAL A 158 7.33 -20.52 -5.16
N ASN A 159 8.34 -21.33 -5.48
CA ASN A 159 9.00 -21.32 -6.78
C ASN A 159 8.21 -22.14 -7.81
N LYS A 160 6.99 -21.70 -8.12
CA LYS A 160 6.12 -22.31 -9.14
C LYS A 160 5.51 -21.24 -10.03
N PRO A 161 5.47 -21.44 -11.36
CA PRO A 161 4.84 -20.48 -12.27
C PRO A 161 3.37 -20.23 -11.90
N VAL A 162 3.04 -18.97 -11.62
CA VAL A 162 1.67 -18.53 -11.32
C VAL A 162 0.90 -18.45 -12.63
N LYS A 163 -0.23 -19.16 -12.70
CA LYS A 163 -1.17 -19.15 -13.82
C LYS A 163 -2.24 -18.09 -13.61
N GLN A 164 -2.77 -17.97 -12.39
CA GLN A 164 -3.82 -17.03 -12.05
C GLN A 164 -3.71 -16.58 -10.60
N LEU A 165 -4.04 -15.32 -10.33
CA LEU A 165 -4.23 -14.79 -8.98
C LEU A 165 -5.71 -14.49 -8.73
N SER A 166 -6.11 -14.62 -7.46
CA SER A 166 -7.42 -14.22 -6.94
C SER A 166 -7.28 -13.76 -5.48
N ILE A 167 -8.29 -13.08 -4.97
CA ILE A 167 -8.37 -12.69 -3.55
C ILE A 167 -9.58 -13.35 -2.90
N LYS A 168 -9.50 -13.57 -1.59
CA LYS A 168 -10.62 -14.03 -0.77
C LYS A 168 -10.83 -13.08 0.41
N PRO A 169 -12.05 -12.56 0.66
CA PRO A 169 -13.26 -12.75 -0.17
C PRO A 169 -13.14 -12.12 -1.58
N GLU A 170 -14.02 -12.51 -2.51
CA GLU A 170 -13.98 -12.04 -3.91
C GLU A 170 -14.77 -10.74 -4.12
N ASP A 171 -15.80 -10.51 -3.32
CA ASP A 171 -16.70 -9.35 -3.31
C ASP A 171 -16.14 -8.17 -2.48
N VAL A 172 -14.83 -8.00 -2.52
CA VAL A 172 -14.13 -6.94 -1.80
C VAL A 172 -14.35 -5.61 -2.49
N GLN A 173 -14.74 -4.62 -1.71
CA GLN A 173 -14.94 -3.25 -2.20
C GLN A 173 -13.72 -2.38 -1.94
N ALA A 174 -13.39 -1.52 -2.90
CA ALA A 174 -12.47 -0.41 -2.68
C ALA A 174 -13.11 0.68 -1.79
N GLY A 175 -12.30 1.45 -1.07
CA GLY A 175 -12.79 2.67 -0.42
C GLY A 175 -13.21 3.72 -1.45
N THR A 176 -14.24 4.52 -1.15
CA THR A 176 -14.70 5.59 -2.06
C THR A 176 -13.57 6.58 -2.38
N ASP A 177 -12.79 6.96 -1.37
CA ASP A 177 -11.62 7.84 -1.51
C ASP A 177 -10.55 7.27 -2.47
N VAL A 178 -10.47 5.94 -2.60
CA VAL A 178 -9.54 5.24 -3.50
C VAL A 178 -9.98 5.40 -4.95
N VAL A 179 -11.25 5.15 -5.23
CA VAL A 179 -11.84 5.31 -6.57
C VAL A 179 -11.77 6.77 -7.01
N ASP A 180 -12.15 7.70 -6.13
CA ASP A 180 -12.09 9.14 -6.41
C ASP A 180 -10.67 9.60 -6.72
N ALA A 181 -9.67 9.11 -5.99
CA ALA A 181 -8.28 9.41 -6.26
C ALA A 181 -7.85 8.98 -7.67
N ILE A 182 -8.23 7.77 -8.10
CA ILE A 182 -7.88 7.24 -9.42
C ILE A 182 -8.56 8.05 -10.54
N MET A 183 -9.84 8.39 -10.36
CA MET A 183 -10.62 9.12 -11.35
C MET A 183 -10.17 10.57 -11.53
N GLN A 184 -9.60 11.18 -10.49
CA GLN A 184 -9.14 12.58 -10.50
C GLN A 184 -7.64 12.73 -10.81
N ALA A 185 -6.91 11.62 -10.95
CA ALA A 185 -5.47 11.65 -11.15
C ALA A 185 -5.08 12.10 -12.57
N ASP A 186 -4.04 12.93 -12.65
CA ASP A 186 -3.38 13.26 -13.92
C ASP A 186 -2.46 12.11 -14.36
N LEU A 187 -1.85 11.43 -13.39
CA LEU A 187 -0.93 10.31 -13.57
C LEU A 187 -1.18 9.22 -12.52
N ILE A 188 -1.31 7.98 -12.97
CA ILE A 188 -1.39 6.79 -12.13
C ILE A 188 -0.19 5.90 -12.39
N LEU A 189 0.54 5.56 -11.34
CA LEU A 189 1.74 4.72 -11.39
C LEU A 189 1.47 3.38 -10.70
N LEU A 190 1.60 2.29 -11.45
CA LEU A 190 1.50 0.92 -10.95
C LEU A 190 2.92 0.42 -10.63
N GLY A 191 3.17 0.10 -9.35
CA GLY A 191 4.49 -0.28 -8.88
C GLY A 191 5.43 0.92 -8.63
N PRO A 192 6.75 0.68 -8.47
CA PRO A 192 7.41 -0.63 -8.56
C PRO A 192 7.10 -1.50 -7.34
N GLY A 193 7.20 -2.81 -7.50
CA GLY A 193 6.98 -3.77 -6.43
C GLY A 193 6.81 -5.18 -6.97
N SER A 194 6.67 -6.17 -6.09
CA SER A 194 6.35 -7.53 -6.53
C SER A 194 5.07 -7.49 -7.37
N VAL A 195 5.14 -7.97 -8.61
CA VAL A 195 3.98 -7.97 -9.52
C VAL A 195 2.84 -8.75 -8.87
N TYR A 196 3.12 -9.94 -8.38
CA TYR A 196 2.10 -10.85 -7.83
C TYR A 196 1.62 -10.46 -6.43
N THR A 197 2.47 -9.86 -5.59
CA THR A 197 2.15 -9.65 -4.18
C THR A 197 2.02 -8.19 -3.75
N SER A 198 2.41 -7.23 -4.60
CA SER A 198 2.31 -5.79 -4.30
C SER A 198 1.47 -5.02 -5.31
N VAL A 199 1.53 -5.36 -6.60
CA VAL A 199 0.78 -4.62 -7.64
C VAL A 199 -0.56 -5.27 -7.91
N LEU A 200 -0.56 -6.52 -8.40
CA LEU A 200 -1.78 -7.24 -8.78
C LEU A 200 -2.82 -7.36 -7.66
N PRO A 201 -2.47 -7.53 -6.36
CA PRO A 201 -3.49 -7.61 -5.31
C PRO A 201 -4.40 -6.38 -5.22
N ASN A 202 -3.90 -5.19 -5.56
CA ASN A 202 -4.74 -3.99 -5.63
C ASN A 202 -5.69 -4.05 -6.85
N LEU A 203 -5.21 -4.58 -7.98
CA LEU A 203 -5.98 -4.67 -9.22
C LEU A 203 -7.02 -5.81 -9.19
N LEU A 204 -6.89 -6.75 -8.26
CA LEU A 204 -7.90 -7.78 -8.03
C LEU A 204 -9.17 -7.24 -7.35
N ILE A 205 -9.15 -5.99 -6.87
CA ILE A 205 -10.34 -5.30 -6.35
C ILE A 205 -11.12 -4.71 -7.54
N PRO A 206 -12.37 -5.15 -7.79
CA PRO A 206 -13.11 -4.78 -8.99
C PRO A 206 -13.23 -3.27 -9.23
N GLU A 207 -13.52 -2.48 -8.20
CA GLU A 207 -13.71 -1.04 -8.37
C GLU A 207 -12.41 -0.30 -8.70
N ILE A 208 -11.25 -0.79 -8.25
CA ILE A 208 -9.95 -0.22 -8.63
C ILE A 208 -9.69 -0.47 -10.11
N THR A 209 -9.94 -1.70 -10.59
CA THR A 209 -9.78 -2.02 -12.01
C THR A 209 -10.76 -1.24 -12.88
N GLU A 210 -12.02 -1.12 -12.47
CA GLU A 210 -13.00 -0.32 -13.21
C GLU A 210 -12.59 1.16 -13.29
N ALA A 211 -12.13 1.74 -12.17
CA ALA A 211 -11.66 3.12 -12.14
C ALA A 211 -10.46 3.34 -13.07
N LEU A 212 -9.50 2.41 -13.10
CA LEU A 212 -8.34 2.47 -13.99
C LEU A 212 -8.71 2.35 -15.47
N LEU A 213 -9.77 1.61 -15.80
CA LEU A 213 -10.28 1.51 -17.18
C LEU A 213 -11.07 2.75 -17.62
N ARG A 214 -11.61 3.52 -16.68
CA ARG A 214 -12.47 4.68 -16.93
C ARG A 214 -11.77 6.02 -16.79
N THR A 215 -10.67 6.09 -16.05
CA THR A 215 -9.93 7.33 -15.82
C THR A 215 -9.37 7.90 -17.12
N THR A 216 -9.31 9.23 -17.21
CA THR A 216 -8.64 9.94 -18.31
C THR A 216 -7.17 10.24 -18.01
N GLY A 217 -6.70 9.94 -16.79
CA GLY A 217 -5.31 10.10 -16.39
C GLY A 217 -4.37 9.14 -17.11
N VAL A 218 -3.09 9.50 -17.21
CA VAL A 218 -2.08 8.63 -17.81
C VAL A 218 -1.79 7.48 -16.86
N VAL A 219 -1.97 6.23 -17.30
CA VAL A 219 -1.60 5.04 -16.52
C VAL A 219 -0.24 4.53 -16.97
N GLY A 220 0.73 4.50 -16.05
CA GLY A 220 2.09 4.00 -16.28
C GLY A 220 2.41 2.81 -15.37
N TYR A 221 2.99 1.75 -15.93
CA TYR A 221 3.56 0.64 -15.16
C TYR A 221 5.06 0.81 -15.00
N ILE A 222 5.55 0.79 -13.77
CA ILE A 222 6.98 0.85 -13.47
C ILE A 222 7.48 -0.58 -13.32
N CYS A 223 8.07 -1.09 -14.41
CA CYS A 223 8.59 -2.44 -14.49
C CYS A 223 9.70 -2.69 -13.46
N ASN A 224 9.72 -3.90 -12.92
CA ASN A 224 10.76 -4.33 -12.00
C ASN A 224 12.12 -4.37 -12.70
N ILE A 225 13.17 -4.02 -11.96
CA ILE A 225 14.55 -4.12 -12.45
C ILE A 225 15.02 -5.58 -12.46
N MET A 226 14.50 -6.39 -11.52
CA MET A 226 14.80 -7.82 -11.33
C MET A 226 13.51 -8.60 -11.14
#